data_AF-A0A4Y9JMP3-F1
#
_entry.id   AF-A0A4Y9JMP3-F1
#
_cell.length_a   1.000
_cell.length_b   1.000
_cell.length_c   1.000
_cell.angle_alpha   90.00
_cell.angle_beta   90.00
_cell.angle_gamma   90.00
#
_symmetry.space_group_name_H-M   'P 1'
#
loop_
_entity.id
_entity.type
_entity.pdbx_description
1 polymer ?
#
loop_
_entity_poly.entity_id
_entity_poly.type
_entity_poly.pdbx_seq_one_letter_code
_entity_poly.pdbx_strand_id
1 'polypeptide(L)'
;MIRNKFYNQLINSETMGFVDPLTDLGEFDSIQLKFKEPVRNLVNKYSGKPYNLNWQDKIEKMRVLYIQYQKSLILEDQEQAIHNRVRNKESKEHVHEIVTTYLKLGFKFKEIEAKVSLFNTRLRRNWKRSDYVTTTSPEFYLKRDLQDGYCMPKSSLPTSMKVN
;
A
#
# COMPACT_ATOMS: atom_id res chain seq x y z
N MET A 1 -4.57 5.71 -8.83
CA MET A 1 -4.08 6.79 -7.95
C MET A 1 -5.28 7.51 -7.38
N ILE A 2 -5.52 7.43 -6.08
CA ILE A 2 -6.53 8.25 -5.42
C ILE A 2 -5.96 9.67 -5.42
N ARG A 3 -6.46 10.54 -6.30
CA ARG A 3 -6.07 11.95 -6.28
C ARG A 3 -6.63 12.56 -5.01
N ASN A 4 -5.74 13.01 -4.13
CA ASN A 4 -6.10 13.62 -2.85
C ASN A 4 -7.12 14.76 -3.06
N LYS A 5 -8.25 14.70 -2.34
CA LYS A 5 -9.37 15.64 -2.52
C LYS A 5 -8.95 17.09 -2.29
N PHE A 6 -8.08 17.32 -1.30
CA PHE A 6 -7.61 18.65 -0.95
C PHE A 6 -6.69 19.22 -2.03
N TYR A 7 -5.85 18.39 -2.65
CA TYR A 7 -5.02 18.79 -3.78
C TYR A 7 -5.86 19.25 -4.98
N ASN A 8 -6.91 18.52 -5.32
CA ASN A 8 -7.80 18.91 -6.42
C ASN A 8 -8.55 20.21 -6.10
N GLN A 9 -9.02 20.37 -4.85
CA GLN A 9 -9.66 21.62 -4.42
C GLN A 9 -8.69 22.80 -4.44
N LEU A 10 -7.43 22.58 -4.06
CA LEU A 10 -6.40 23.60 -4.05
C LEU A 10 -6.07 24.08 -5.48
N ILE A 11 -5.84 23.16 -6.42
CA ILE A 11 -5.56 23.54 -7.82
C ILE A 11 -6.77 24.22 -8.46
N ASN A 12 -7.98 23.72 -8.20
CA ASN A 12 -9.19 24.29 -8.77
C ASN A 12 -9.62 25.61 -8.10
N SER A 13 -9.02 25.98 -6.96
CA SER A 13 -9.30 27.24 -6.27
C SER A 13 -8.81 28.46 -7.07
N GLU A 14 -7.87 28.24 -7.99
CA GLU A 14 -7.38 29.27 -8.88
C GLU A 14 -7.25 28.82 -10.33
N THR A 15 -8.22 29.25 -11.13
CA THR A 15 -8.28 28.97 -12.57
C THR A 15 -7.55 30.00 -13.42
N MET A 16 -7.25 31.19 -12.87
CA MET A 16 -6.70 32.33 -13.62
C MET A 16 -5.16 32.40 -13.60
N GLY A 17 -4.48 31.65 -12.72
CA GLY A 17 -3.01 31.56 -12.69
C GLY A 17 -2.26 32.81 -12.20
N PHE A 18 -2.93 33.71 -11.47
CA PHE A 18 -2.30 34.91 -10.89
C PHE A 18 -1.50 34.61 -9.62
N VAL A 19 -1.93 33.60 -8.86
CA VAL A 19 -1.25 33.05 -7.70
C VAL A 19 -1.18 31.54 -7.92
N ASP A 20 0.02 31.00 -7.85
CA ASP A 20 0.23 29.56 -7.82
C ASP A 20 -0.10 29.03 -6.42
N PRO A 21 -1.12 28.15 -6.27
CA PRO A 21 -1.53 27.61 -4.99
C PRO A 21 -0.48 26.74 -4.29
N LEU A 22 0.63 26.39 -4.96
CA LEU A 22 1.70 25.58 -4.40
C LEU A 22 2.96 26.37 -4.06
N THR A 23 3.23 27.46 -4.77
CA THR A 23 4.50 28.20 -4.64
C THR A 23 4.33 29.62 -4.10
N ASP A 24 3.23 30.30 -4.43
CA ASP A 24 3.05 31.72 -4.11
C ASP A 24 2.36 31.96 -2.75
N LEU A 25 2.08 30.90 -1.98
CA LEU A 25 1.48 31.01 -0.65
C LEU A 25 2.48 31.45 0.44
N GLY A 26 3.76 31.57 0.11
CA GLY A 26 4.85 31.91 1.03
C GLY A 26 5.53 30.70 1.66
N GLU A 27 6.53 30.95 2.51
CA GLU A 27 7.29 29.88 3.16
C GLU A 27 6.44 29.08 4.15
N PHE A 28 6.34 27.77 3.91
CA PHE A 28 5.63 26.82 4.75
C PHE A 28 6.61 26.04 5.64
N ASP A 29 6.37 26.04 6.95
CA ASP A 29 7.03 25.16 7.90
C ASP A 29 6.27 23.83 7.98
N SER A 30 6.85 22.80 7.38
CA SER A 30 6.29 21.44 7.34
C SER A 30 6.29 20.76 8.72
N ILE A 31 7.14 21.19 9.66
CA ILE A 31 7.21 20.60 11.00
C ILE A 31 6.06 21.12 11.86
N GLN A 32 5.84 22.44 11.85
CA GLN A 32 4.76 23.08 12.61
C GLN A 32 3.42 23.10 11.87
N LEU A 33 3.41 22.75 10.58
CA LEU A 33 2.26 22.82 9.68
C LEU A 33 1.65 24.23 9.60
N LYS A 34 2.52 25.24 9.49
CA LYS A 34 2.14 26.66 9.49
C LYS A 34 2.97 27.45 8.49
N PHE A 35 2.41 28.54 7.98
CA PHE A 35 3.15 29.51 7.19
C PHE A 35 3.93 30.44 8.12
N LYS A 36 5.20 30.73 7.78
CA LYS A 36 6.07 31.56 8.61
C LYS A 36 5.61 33.02 8.68
N GLU A 37 5.15 33.54 7.55
CA GLU A 37 4.78 34.95 7.41
C GLU A 37 3.27 35.14 7.22
N PRO A 38 2.70 36.24 7.73
CA PRO A 38 1.29 36.57 7.51
C PRO A 38 1.05 36.99 6.05
N VAL A 39 -0.17 36.76 5.55
CA VAL A 39 -0.54 37.00 4.14
C VAL A 39 -0.31 38.45 3.72
N ARG A 40 -0.52 39.41 4.62
CA ARG A 40 -0.28 40.84 4.40
C ARG A 40 1.15 41.21 3.99
N ASN A 41 2.12 40.37 4.35
CA ASN A 41 3.54 40.59 4.01
C ASN A 41 3.92 39.96 2.66
N LEU A 42 3.03 39.15 2.06
CA LEU A 42 3.29 38.54 0.76
C LEU A 42 3.29 39.60 -0.33
N VAL A 43 4.34 39.55 -1.14
CA VAL A 43 4.53 40.42 -2.30
C VAL A 43 4.12 39.66 -3.54
N ASN A 44 3.34 40.32 -4.41
CA ASN A 44 2.96 39.74 -5.68
C ASN A 44 4.15 39.75 -6.64
N LYS A 45 4.50 38.57 -7.16
CA LYS A 45 5.58 38.35 -8.14
C LYS A 45 5.49 39.23 -9.39
N TYR A 46 4.29 39.61 -9.82
CA TYR A 46 4.07 40.39 -11.03
C TYR A 46 4.15 41.90 -10.79
N SER A 47 3.71 42.38 -9.63
CA SER A 47 3.60 43.82 -9.37
C SER A 47 4.70 44.35 -8.45
N GLY A 48 5.43 43.48 -7.74
CA GLY A 48 6.39 43.86 -6.70
C GLY A 48 5.74 44.59 -5.51
N LYS A 49 4.40 44.61 -5.43
CA LYS A 49 3.62 45.25 -4.37
C LYS A 49 2.87 44.19 -3.55
N PRO A 50 2.46 44.50 -2.31
CA PRO A 50 1.62 43.62 -1.52
C PRO A 50 0.32 43.27 -2.24
N TYR A 51 -0.21 42.07 -1.99
CA TYR A 51 -1.51 41.67 -2.51
C TYR A 51 -2.63 42.56 -1.99
N ASN A 52 -3.66 42.82 -2.82
CA ASN A 52 -4.88 43.52 -2.40
C ASN A 52 -5.69 42.65 -1.40
N LEU A 53 -6.54 43.26 -0.56
CA LEU A 53 -7.36 42.56 0.44
C LEU A 53 -8.11 41.35 -0.14
N ASN A 54 -8.80 41.50 -1.28
CA ASN A 54 -9.52 40.39 -1.90
C ASN A 54 -8.62 39.18 -2.22
N TRP A 55 -7.38 39.46 -2.62
CA TRP A 55 -6.39 38.42 -2.89
C TRP A 55 -5.79 37.86 -1.61
N GLN A 56 -5.60 38.69 -0.58
CA GLN A 56 -5.17 38.21 0.73
C GLN A 56 -6.18 37.21 1.31
N ASP A 57 -7.48 37.53 1.29
CA ASP A 57 -8.54 36.62 1.76
C ASP A 57 -8.56 35.31 0.96
N LYS A 58 -8.31 35.39 -0.36
CA LYS A 58 -8.25 34.21 -1.22
C LYS A 58 -7.02 33.34 -0.91
N ILE A 59 -5.85 33.97 -0.74
CA ILE A 59 -4.61 33.29 -0.35
C ILE A 59 -4.77 32.63 1.01
N GLU A 60 -5.47 33.27 1.95
CA GLU A 60 -5.74 32.68 3.27
C GLU A 60 -6.59 31.40 3.15
N LYS A 61 -7.63 31.41 2.32
CA LYS A 61 -8.40 30.19 2.00
C LYS A 61 -7.54 29.10 1.37
N MET A 62 -6.65 29.47 0.45
CA MET A 62 -5.70 28.52 -0.17
C MET A 62 -4.72 27.94 0.85
N ARG A 63 -4.19 28.76 1.77
CA ARG A 63 -3.32 28.31 2.87
C ARG A 63 -4.01 27.28 3.76
N VAL A 64 -5.29 27.46 4.08
CA VAL A 64 -6.08 26.49 4.85
C VAL A 64 -6.17 25.15 4.11
N LEU A 65 -6.48 25.18 2.81
CA LEU A 65 -6.53 23.97 1.97
C LEU A 65 -5.16 23.29 1.86
N TYR A 66 -4.09 24.07 1.73
CA TYR A 66 -2.72 23.57 1.68
C TYR A 66 -2.34 22.84 2.98
N ILE A 67 -2.68 23.40 4.14
CA ILE A 67 -2.44 22.74 5.43
C ILE A 67 -3.22 21.42 5.53
N GLN A 68 -4.49 21.40 5.07
CA GLN A 68 -5.29 20.18 5.05
C GLN A 68 -4.68 19.11 4.14
N TYR A 69 -4.20 19.52 2.97
CA TYR A 69 -3.49 18.65 2.04
C TYR A 69 -2.23 18.06 2.69
N GLN A 70 -1.37 18.87 3.30
CA GLN A 70 -0.16 18.40 3.98
C GLN A 70 -0.49 17.43 5.13
N LYS A 71 -1.52 17.71 5.92
CA LYS A 71 -2.00 16.80 6.97
C LYS A 71 -2.46 15.46 6.41
N SER A 72 -3.19 15.48 5.29
CA SER A 72 -3.67 14.24 4.67
C SER A 72 -2.53 13.37 4.12
N LEU A 73 -1.46 13.97 3.59
CA LEU A 73 -0.27 13.23 3.18
C LEU A 73 0.42 12.54 4.36
N ILE A 74 0.58 13.26 5.47
CA ILE A 74 1.17 12.69 6.70
C ILE A 74 0.31 11.53 7.21
N LEU A 75 -1.02 11.65 7.17
CA LEU A 75 -1.93 10.57 7.56
C LEU A 75 -1.83 9.37 6.62
N GLU A 76 -1.80 9.58 5.30
CA GLU A 76 -1.60 8.51 4.31
C GLU A 76 -0.26 7.77 4.56
N ASP A 77 0.83 8.52 4.78
CA ASP A 77 2.14 7.95 5.10
C ASP A 77 2.14 7.20 6.44
N GLN A 78 1.44 7.72 7.45
CA GLN A 78 1.26 7.04 8.74
C GLN A 78 0.43 5.78 8.61
N GLU A 79 -0.68 5.79 7.88
CA GLU A 79 -1.48 4.59 7.60
C GLU A 79 -0.66 3.54 6.85
N GLN A 80 0.11 3.95 5.84
CA GLN A 80 1.05 3.08 5.13
C GLN A 80 2.12 2.50 6.08
N ALA A 81 2.63 3.31 7.02
CA ALA A 81 3.61 2.87 8.03
C ALA A 81 2.99 1.98 9.12
N ILE A 82 1.72 2.17 9.48
CA ILE A 82 0.96 1.35 10.43
C ILE A 82 0.69 -0.02 9.82
N HIS A 83 0.31 -0.10 8.53
CA HIS A 83 0.28 -1.36 7.78
C HIS A 83 1.63 -2.11 7.84
N ASN A 84 2.74 -1.41 8.06
CA ASN A 84 4.07 -2.00 8.19
C ASN A 84 4.45 -2.46 9.61
N ARG A 85 3.76 -2.08 10.69
CA ARG A 85 4.09 -2.53 12.05
C ARG A 85 2.93 -3.29 12.69
N VAL A 86 2.84 -4.59 12.40
CA VAL A 86 2.06 -5.53 13.23
C VAL A 86 2.70 -5.59 14.62
N ARG A 87 2.22 -4.76 15.56
CA ARG A 87 2.83 -4.54 16.88
C ARG A 87 2.25 -5.47 17.96
N ASN A 88 0.98 -5.85 17.84
CA ASN A 88 0.30 -6.78 18.76
C ASN A 88 0.66 -8.25 18.43
N LYS A 89 0.78 -9.11 19.46
CA LYS A 89 1.13 -10.53 19.31
C LYS A 89 0.02 -11.30 18.59
N GLU A 90 -1.23 -11.07 18.98
CA GLU A 90 -2.41 -11.71 18.38
C GLU A 90 -2.55 -11.42 16.89
N SER A 91 -2.28 -10.17 16.49
CA SER A 91 -2.35 -9.80 15.08
C SER A 91 -1.20 -10.39 14.26
N LYS A 92 -0.02 -10.65 14.87
CA LYS A 92 1.06 -11.40 14.19
C LYS A 92 0.67 -12.86 13.97
N GLU A 93 0.04 -13.48 14.95
CA GLU A 93 -0.41 -14.87 14.88
C GLU A 93 -1.50 -15.03 13.82
N HIS A 94 -2.50 -14.15 13.83
CA HIS A 94 -3.56 -14.13 12.81
C HIS A 94 -3.00 -13.91 11.39
N VAL A 95 -2.06 -12.97 11.23
CA VAL A 95 -1.38 -12.76 9.95
C VAL A 95 -0.58 -14.00 9.52
N HIS A 96 0.10 -14.66 10.47
CA HIS A 96 0.83 -15.89 10.19
C HIS A 96 -0.11 -17.02 9.75
N GLU A 97 -1.24 -17.20 10.43
CA GLU A 97 -2.26 -18.19 10.10
C GLU A 97 -2.84 -17.96 8.70
N ILE A 98 -3.20 -16.72 8.37
CA ILE A 98 -3.70 -16.37 7.04
C ILE A 98 -2.66 -16.66 5.95
N VAL A 99 -1.42 -16.18 6.12
CA VAL A 99 -0.36 -16.36 5.12
C VAL A 99 -0.04 -17.85 4.92
N THR A 100 0.06 -18.61 6.00
CA THR A 100 0.35 -20.06 5.92
C THR A 100 -0.80 -20.84 5.29
N THR A 101 -2.06 -20.47 5.55
CA THR A 101 -3.23 -21.08 4.91
C THR A 101 -3.20 -20.87 3.40
N TYR A 102 -2.95 -19.66 2.94
CA TYR A 102 -2.82 -19.40 1.50
C TYR A 102 -1.64 -20.13 0.85
N LEU A 103 -0.52 -20.25 1.57
CA LEU A 103 0.62 -21.01 1.06
C LEU A 103 0.32 -22.51 0.95
N LYS A 104 -0.40 -23.10 1.91
CA LYS A 104 -0.87 -24.50 1.85
C LYS A 104 -1.80 -24.75 0.67
N LEU A 105 -2.67 -23.78 0.37
CA LEU A 105 -3.54 -23.81 -0.81
C LEU A 105 -2.79 -23.58 -2.14
N GLY A 106 -1.49 -23.23 -2.08
CA GLY A 106 -0.65 -23.08 -3.27
C GLY A 106 -0.63 -21.67 -3.89
N PHE A 107 -1.21 -20.64 -3.26
CA PHE A 107 -1.20 -19.27 -3.78
C PHE A 107 0.20 -18.66 -3.82
N LYS A 108 0.52 -17.88 -4.86
CA LYS A 108 1.80 -17.18 -5.01
C LYS A 108 1.87 -15.97 -4.08
N PHE A 109 3.08 -15.56 -3.67
CA PHE A 109 3.24 -14.38 -2.82
C PHE A 109 2.65 -13.09 -3.39
N LYS A 110 2.64 -12.91 -4.72
CA LYS A 110 1.98 -11.76 -5.36
C LYS A 110 0.46 -11.77 -5.17
N GLU A 111 -0.15 -12.95 -5.13
CA GLU A 111 -1.59 -13.10 -4.91
C GLU A 111 -1.94 -12.89 -3.43
N ILE A 112 -1.07 -13.33 -2.52
CA ILE A 112 -1.22 -13.14 -1.07
C ILE A 112 -1.08 -11.66 -0.69
N GLU A 113 -0.15 -10.93 -1.29
CA GLU A 113 0.07 -9.49 -1.09
C GLU A 113 -1.17 -8.64 -1.41
N ALA A 114 -1.98 -9.05 -2.40
CA ALA A 114 -3.23 -8.38 -2.73
C ALA A 114 -4.34 -8.61 -1.68
N LYS A 115 -4.20 -9.63 -0.82
CA LYS A 115 -5.19 -10.03 0.20
C LYS A 115 -4.78 -9.66 1.61
N VAL A 116 -3.49 -9.73 1.90
CA VAL A 116 -2.89 -9.42 3.18
C VAL A 116 -2.01 -8.21 2.91
N SER A 117 -2.33 -7.04 3.47
CA SER A 117 -1.63 -5.74 3.28
C SER A 117 -0.17 -5.76 3.74
N LEU A 118 0.63 -6.66 3.18
CA LEU A 118 2.02 -6.96 3.45
C LEU A 118 2.75 -7.05 2.13
N PHE A 119 3.89 -6.36 2.05
CA PHE A 119 4.71 -6.38 0.86
C PHE A 119 5.29 -7.77 0.57
N ASN A 120 5.41 -8.07 -0.73
CA ASN A 120 6.03 -9.31 -1.24
C ASN A 120 7.40 -9.60 -0.61
N THR A 121 8.21 -8.55 -0.50
CA THR A 121 9.57 -8.63 0.04
C THR A 121 9.57 -9.12 1.48
N ARG A 122 8.58 -8.72 2.27
CA ARG A 122 8.41 -9.16 3.66
C ARG A 122 7.86 -10.58 3.74
N LEU A 123 6.90 -10.92 2.88
CA LEU A 123 6.37 -12.29 2.79
C LEU A 123 7.50 -13.29 2.49
N ARG A 124 8.38 -12.98 1.52
CA ARG A 124 9.52 -13.84 1.15
C ARG A 124 10.60 -13.95 2.22
N ARG A 125 10.80 -12.91 3.04
CA ARG A 125 11.79 -12.91 4.13
C ARG A 125 11.36 -13.77 5.30
N ASN A 126 10.07 -13.78 5.60
CA ASN A 126 9.52 -14.40 6.81
C ASN A 126 8.95 -15.80 6.56
N TRP A 127 8.52 -16.11 5.33
CA TRP A 127 7.95 -17.41 4.98
C TRP A 127 8.64 -18.00 3.76
N LYS A 128 9.03 -19.27 3.84
CA LYS A 128 9.47 -20.04 2.67
C LYS A 128 8.32 -20.85 2.13
N ARG A 129 8.08 -20.74 0.83
CA ARG A 129 7.00 -21.47 0.16
C ARG A 129 7.19 -23.00 0.26
N SER A 130 8.42 -23.48 0.22
CA SER A 130 8.77 -24.91 0.38
C SER A 130 8.21 -25.54 1.65
N ASP A 131 8.11 -24.75 2.72
CA ASP A 131 7.80 -25.28 4.05
C ASP A 131 6.30 -25.53 4.22
N TYR A 132 5.47 -24.96 3.33
CA TYR A 132 4.01 -25.00 3.45
C TYR A 132 3.30 -25.60 2.23
N VAL A 133 3.94 -25.62 1.06
CA VAL A 133 3.36 -26.27 -0.12
C VAL A 133 3.48 -27.78 0.05
N THR A 134 2.38 -28.40 0.46
CA THR A 134 2.23 -29.86 0.44
C THR A 134 1.93 -30.30 -0.98
N THR A 135 2.93 -30.77 -1.70
CA THR A 135 2.67 -31.65 -2.84
C THR A 135 2.11 -32.95 -2.28
N THR A 136 0.89 -33.32 -2.67
CA THR A 136 0.35 -34.65 -2.36
C THR A 136 1.37 -35.70 -2.80
N SER A 137 1.65 -36.67 -1.92
CA SER A 137 2.51 -37.79 -2.30
C SER A 137 1.87 -38.51 -3.49
N PRO A 138 2.65 -38.88 -4.52
CA PRO A 138 2.10 -39.59 -5.66
C PRO A 138 1.52 -40.93 -5.19
N GLU A 139 0.28 -41.19 -5.58
CA GLU A 139 -0.39 -42.48 -5.36
C GLU A 139 -0.28 -43.30 -6.65
N PHE A 140 0.21 -44.53 -6.53
CA PHE A 140 0.39 -45.43 -7.66
C PHE A 140 -0.69 -46.51 -7.64
N TYR A 141 -1.35 -46.69 -8.78
CA TYR A 141 -2.34 -47.74 -8.97
C TYR A 141 -1.83 -48.78 -9.96
N LEU A 142 -2.10 -50.05 -9.67
CA LEU A 142 -1.84 -51.12 -10.61
C LEU A 142 -3.01 -51.22 -11.60
N LYS A 143 -2.69 -51.31 -12.89
CA LYS A 143 -3.69 -51.40 -13.95
C LYS A 143 -4.61 -52.63 -13.83
N ARG A 144 -4.07 -53.75 -13.33
CA ARG A 144 -4.84 -54.99 -13.12
C ARG A 144 -5.85 -54.84 -12.00
N ASP A 145 -5.40 -54.34 -10.85
CA ASP A 145 -6.26 -54.08 -9.69
C ASP A 145 -7.43 -53.15 -10.06
N LEU A 146 -7.18 -52.11 -10.87
CA LEU A 146 -8.23 -51.22 -11.37
C LEU A 146 -9.22 -51.90 -12.31
N GLN A 147 -8.80 -52.88 -13.11
CA GLN A 147 -9.67 -53.65 -14.00
C GLN A 147 -10.61 -54.58 -13.20
N ASP A 148 -10.12 -55.11 -12.09
CA ASP A 148 -10.88 -55.99 -11.19
C ASP A 148 -11.72 -55.20 -10.16
N GLY A 149 -11.73 -53.86 -10.23
CA GLY A 149 -12.50 -52.98 -9.35
C GLY A 149 -11.84 -52.63 -8.02
N TYR A 150 -10.59 -53.03 -7.80
CA TYR A 150 -9.82 -52.70 -6.59
C TYR A 150 -9.06 -51.37 -6.76
N CYS A 151 -9.31 -50.41 -5.86
CA CYS A 151 -8.74 -49.06 -5.91
C CYS A 151 -7.81 -48.74 -4.72
N MET A 152 -6.96 -49.69 -4.31
CA MET A 152 -6.03 -49.47 -3.20
C MET A 152 -4.72 -48.86 -3.72
N PRO A 153 -4.37 -47.61 -3.32
CA PRO A 153 -3.15 -46.97 -3.78
C PRO A 153 -1.91 -47.56 -3.10
N LYS A 154 -0.79 -47.56 -3.82
CA LYS A 154 0.54 -47.85 -3.29
C LYS A 154 1.33 -46.55 -3.20
N SER A 155 2.06 -46.36 -2.09
CA SER A 155 2.92 -45.18 -1.86
C SER A 155 4.31 -45.32 -2.46
N SER A 156 4.67 -46.50 -2.98
CA SER A 156 5.98 -46.80 -3.56
C SER A 156 5.91 -46.86 -5.09
N LEU A 157 6.95 -46.30 -5.73
CA LEU A 157 7.11 -46.35 -7.18
C LEU A 157 7.22 -47.83 -7.63
N PRO A 158 6.44 -48.27 -8.63
CA PRO A 158 6.56 -49.61 -9.19
C PRO A 158 7.99 -49.93 -9.63
N THR A 159 8.45 -51.15 -9.38
CA THR A 159 9.80 -51.61 -9.77
C THR A 159 10.07 -51.48 -11.26
N SER A 160 9.04 -51.55 -12.11
CA SER A 160 9.14 -51.33 -13.56
C SER A 160 9.52 -49.91 -13.96
N MET A 161 9.39 -48.93 -13.06
CA MET A 161 9.75 -47.52 -13.30
C MET A 161 11.03 -47.09 -12.57
N LYS A 162 11.69 -47.98 -11.83
CA LYS A 162 12.99 -47.67 -11.24
C LYS A 162 14.03 -47.64 -12.36
N VAL A 163 14.65 -46.47 -12.56
CA VAL A 163 15.83 -46.34 -13.42
C VAL A 163 17.00 -47.03 -12.72
N ASN A 164 17.67 -47.97 -13.41
CA ASN A 164 18.87 -48.66 -12.90
C ASN A 164 20.04 -47.70 -12.72
#